data_AF-A0A820YAF0-F1
#
_entry.id   AF-A0A820YAF0-F1
#
_cell.length_a   1.000
_cell.length_b   1.000
_cell.length_c   1.000
_cell.angle_alpha   90.00
_cell.angle_beta   90.00
_cell.angle_gamma   90.00
#
_symmetry.space_group_name_H-M   'P 1'
#
loop_
_entity.id
_entity.type
_entity.pdbx_description
1 polymer ?
#
loop_
_entity_poly.entity_id
_entity_poly.type
_entity_poly.pdbx_seq_one_letter_code
_entity_poly.pdbx_strand_id
1 'polypeptide(L)'
;MSNQQIYGFIQLITCIPPTDQQSSDPAYIPQLTINPIATATLAEEFESPISIFVYIGNLGAGKSKLASLTVASLQKNDIDNSLLPFKSGDDPR
;
A
#
# COMPACT_ATOMS: atom_id res chain seq x y z
N MET A 1 6.39 16.99 14.21
CA MET A 1 6.26 15.87 13.24
C MET A 1 4.84 15.91 12.69
N SER A 2 4.67 16.17 11.39
CA SER A 2 3.34 16.32 10.80
C SER A 2 2.73 14.93 10.54
N ASN A 3 1.78 14.52 11.39
CA ASN A 3 0.93 13.37 11.12
C ASN A 3 -0.06 13.77 10.03
N GLN A 4 0.31 13.57 8.76
CA GLN A 4 -0.58 13.82 7.63
C GLN A 4 -1.50 12.61 7.45
N GLN A 5 -2.68 12.67 8.05
CA GLN A 5 -3.83 11.92 7.56
C GLN A 5 -4.20 12.54 6.20
N ILE A 6 -3.89 11.83 5.12
CA ILE A 6 -4.36 12.16 3.77
C ILE A 6 -5.58 11.25 3.55
N TYR A 7 -6.73 11.85 3.21
CA TYR A 7 -8.00 11.15 2.99
C TYR A 7 -7.80 9.80 2.25
N GLY A 8 -8.15 8.69 2.91
CA GLY A 8 -8.15 7.33 2.35
C GLY A 8 -6.84 6.53 2.46
N PHE A 9 -5.77 7.08 3.06
CA PHE A 9 -4.52 6.35 3.30
C PHE A 9 -4.11 6.43 4.78
N ILE A 10 -3.84 5.28 5.40
CA ILE A 10 -3.28 5.21 6.75
C ILE A 10 -1.99 4.40 6.73
N GLN A 11 -0.91 5.00 7.22
CA GLN A 11 0.39 4.34 7.30
C GLN A 11 0.43 3.46 8.56
N LEU A 12 0.47 2.14 8.38
CA LEU A 12 0.52 1.17 9.48
C LEU A 12 1.92 0.95 10.04
N ILE A 13 2.93 0.89 9.17
CA ILE A 13 4.32 0.60 9.55
C ILE A 13 5.22 1.72 9.02
N THR A 14 6.15 2.16 9.85
CA THR A 14 7.18 3.12 9.50
C THR A 14 8.54 2.50 9.76
N CYS A 15 9.49 2.72 8.84
CA CYS A 15 10.89 2.38 9.10
C CYS A 15 11.48 3.43 10.04
N ILE A 16 12.12 2.97 11.11
CA ILE A 16 12.91 3.86 11.96
C ILE A 16 14.17 4.24 11.17
N PRO A 17 14.50 5.54 11.06
CA PRO A 17 15.75 5.96 10.43
C PRO A 17 16.93 5.30 11.15
N PRO A 18 17.87 4.69 10.41
CA PRO A 18 19.06 4.12 11.03
C PRO A 18 19.90 5.21 11.68
N THR A 19 20.58 4.88 12.78
CA THR A 19 21.65 5.73 13.29
C THR A 19 22.86 5.69 12.36
N ASP A 20 23.81 6.62 12.52
CA ASP A 20 25.04 6.65 11.71
C ASP A 20 25.84 5.34 11.85
N GLN A 21 25.87 4.76 13.06
CA GLN A 21 26.50 3.47 13.31
C GLN A 21 25.78 2.32 12.59
N GLN A 22 24.44 2.33 12.59
CA GLN A 22 23.63 1.30 11.93
C GLN A 22 23.70 1.40 10.40
N SER A 23 23.79 2.62 9.85
CA SER A 23 23.94 2.84 8.41
C SER A 23 25.26 2.31 7.85
N SER A 24 26.26 2.14 8.73
CA SER A 24 27.60 1.66 8.40
C SER A 24 27.73 0.14 8.48
N ASP A 25 26.74 -0.55 9.07
CA ASP A 25 26.76 -1.99 9.28
C ASP A 25 26.12 -2.72 8.07
N PRO A 26 26.88 -3.53 7.31
CA PRO A 26 26.36 -4.25 6.15
C PRO A 26 25.37 -5.36 6.51
N ALA A 27 25.32 -5.79 7.77
CA ALA A 27 24.34 -6.76 8.28
C ALA A 27 23.10 -6.09 8.89
N TYR A 28 23.02 -4.75 8.88
CA TYR A 28 21.93 -4.03 9.51
C TYR A 28 20.58 -4.38 8.86
N ILE A 29 19.65 -4.83 9.70
CA ILE A 29 18.26 -5.06 9.34
C ILE A 29 17.45 -3.84 9.81
N PRO A 30 16.74 -3.13 8.93
CA PRO A 30 15.95 -1.97 9.30
C PRO A 30 14.93 -2.26 10.40
N GLN A 31 14.89 -1.40 11.42
CA GLN A 31 13.90 -1.51 12.49
C GLN A 31 12.56 -0.92 12.04
N LEU A 32 11.48 -1.63 12.33
CA LEU A 32 10.12 -1.24 11.97
C LEU A 32 9.35 -0.88 13.24
N THR A 33 8.55 0.18 13.17
CA THR A 33 7.59 0.55 14.23
C THR A 33 6.18 0.57 13.69
N ILE A 34 5.22 0.17 14.53
CA ILE A 34 3.80 0.18 14.21
C ILE A 34 3.23 1.54 14.61
N ASN A 35 2.43 2.13 13.73
CA ASN A 35 1.71 3.35 14.01
C ASN A 35 0.51 3.05 14.93
N PRO A 36 0.50 3.54 16.19
CA PRO A 36 -0.58 3.24 17.12
C PRO A 36 -1.93 3.81 16.69
N ILE A 37 -1.94 4.93 15.96
CA ILE A 37 -3.16 5.53 15.41
C ILE A 37 -3.76 4.61 14.34
N ALA A 38 -2.92 4.06 13.47
CA ALA A 38 -3.36 3.13 12.43
C ALA A 38 -4.00 1.87 12.99
N THR A 39 -3.39 1.31 14.04
CA THR A 39 -3.92 0.14 14.73
C THR A 39 -5.27 0.43 15.40
N ALA A 40 -5.43 1.60 16.03
CA ALA A 40 -6.69 2.00 16.65
C ALA A 40 -7.80 2.17 15.61
N THR A 41 -7.54 2.88 14.52
CA THR A 41 -8.52 3.06 13.43
C THR A 41 -8.96 1.73 12.82
N LEU A 42 -8.02 0.80 12.58
CA LEU A 42 -8.35 -0.53 12.06
C LEU A 42 -9.15 -1.37 13.05
N ALA A 43 -8.96 -1.18 14.36
CA ALA A 43 -9.70 -1.91 15.39
C ALA A 43 -11.13 -1.35 15.59
N GLU A 44 -11.31 -0.04 15.47
CA GLU A 44 -12.61 0.63 15.63
C GLU A 44 -13.52 0.46 14.40
N GLU A 45 -12.96 0.48 13.19
CA GLU A 45 -13.78 0.48 11.96
C GLU A 45 -14.18 -0.92 11.46
N PHE A 46 -13.52 -1.99 11.93
CA PHE A 46 -13.69 -3.34 11.36
C PHE A 46 -14.09 -4.37 12.43
N GLU A 47 -15.39 -4.66 12.53
CA GLU A 47 -15.95 -5.68 13.44
C GLU A 47 -16.32 -7.02 12.75
N SER A 48 -15.98 -7.21 11.47
CA SER A 48 -16.46 -8.33 10.64
C SER A 48 -15.31 -8.97 9.84
N PRO A 49 -15.47 -10.16 9.21
CA PRO A 49 -14.33 -10.90 8.69
C PRO A 49 -13.57 -10.08 7.64
N ILE A 50 -12.28 -9.89 7.90
CA ILE A 50 -11.41 -9.02 7.11
C ILE A 50 -10.77 -9.86 6.00
N SER A 51 -10.90 -9.41 4.75
CA SER A 51 -10.10 -9.92 3.63
C SER A 51 -8.93 -8.98 3.39
N ILE A 52 -7.70 -9.53 3.44
CA ILE A 52 -6.46 -8.75 3.29
C ILE A 52 -5.84 -9.06 1.93
N PHE A 53 -5.58 -8.01 1.14
CA PHE A 53 -4.84 -8.08 -0.13
C PHE A 53 -3.47 -7.43 0.04
N VAL A 54 -2.40 -8.17 -0.25
CA VAL A 54 -1.02 -7.71 -0.06
C VAL A 54 -0.27 -7.70 -1.39
N TYR A 55 0.40 -6.58 -1.70
CA TYR A 55 1.22 -6.41 -2.89
C TYR A 55 2.70 -6.29 -2.52
N ILE A 56 3.51 -7.26 -2.92
CA ILE A 56 4.95 -7.33 -2.60
C ILE A 56 5.76 -7.36 -3.89
N GLY A 57 6.92 -6.70 -3.90
CA GLY A 57 7.81 -6.68 -5.06
C GLY A 57 8.75 -5.47 -5.07
N ASN A 58 9.64 -5.43 -6.05
CA ASN A 58 10.70 -4.42 -6.16
C ASN A 58 10.17 -2.97 -6.23
N LEU A 59 11.00 -2.01 -5.82
CA LEU A 59 10.70 -0.59 -5.99
C LEU A 59 10.46 -0.26 -7.47
N GLY A 60 9.47 0.58 -7.76
CA GLY A 60 9.13 0.96 -9.15
C GLY A 60 8.26 -0.04 -9.92
N ALA A 61 7.97 -1.23 -9.38
CA ALA A 61 7.20 -2.27 -10.08
C ALA A 61 5.66 -2.01 -10.17
N GLY A 62 5.19 -0.78 -9.95
CA GLY A 62 3.77 -0.43 -10.12
C GLY A 62 2.79 -0.97 -9.06
N LYS A 63 3.27 -1.48 -7.92
CA LYS A 63 2.42 -2.06 -6.85
C LYS A 63 1.32 -1.11 -6.37
N SER A 64 1.64 0.16 -6.12
CA SER A 64 0.65 1.15 -5.69
C SER A 64 -0.42 1.39 -6.75
N LYS A 65 -0.05 1.36 -8.04
CA LYS A 65 -1.01 1.48 -9.15
C LYS A 65 -1.96 0.28 -9.17
N LEU A 66 -1.45 -0.94 -8.98
CA LEU A 66 -2.27 -2.15 -8.92
C LEU A 66 -3.20 -2.17 -7.70
N ALA A 67 -2.71 -1.72 -6.53
CA ALA A 67 -3.53 -1.58 -5.33
C ALA A 67 -4.69 -0.58 -5.55
N SER A 68 -4.42 0.57 -6.17
CA SER A 68 -5.47 1.55 -6.51
C SER A 68 -6.50 0.99 -7.50
N LEU A 69 -6.07 0.25 -8.53
CA LEU A 69 -6.97 -0.40 -9.47
C LEU A 69 -7.84 -1.47 -8.80
N THR A 70 -7.29 -2.19 -7.82
CA THR A 70 -8.05 -3.19 -7.06
C THR A 70 -9.13 -2.55 -6.22
N VAL A 71 -8.82 -1.47 -5.51
CA VAL A 71 -9.82 -0.69 -4.76
C VAL A 71 -10.92 -0.18 -5.69
N ALA A 72 -10.55 0.41 -6.84
CA ALA A 72 -11.52 0.90 -7.82
C ALA A 72 -12.43 -0.23 -8.36
N SER A 73 -11.85 -1.41 -8.64
CA SER A 73 -12.59 -2.58 -9.14
C SER A 73 -13.55 -3.17 -8.10
N LEU A 74 -13.15 -3.19 -6.82
CA LEU A 74 -13.98 -3.68 -5.71
C LEU A 74 -15.14 -2.72 -5.38
N GLN A 75 -14.96 -1.42 -5.60
CA GLN A 75 -15.96 -0.40 -5.28
C GLN A 75 -17.16 -0.34 -6.24
N LYS A 76 -17.18 -1.15 -7.32
CA LYS A 76 -18.36 -1.32 -8.19
C LYS A 76 -18.90 -0.01 -8.79
N ASN A 77 -18.02 0.91 -9.18
CA ASN A 77 -18.33 1.92 -10.18
C ASN A 77 -17.93 1.37 -11.56
N ASP A 78 -18.64 1.77 -12.62
CA ASP A 78 -18.28 1.43 -14.00
C ASP A 78 -16.77 1.55 -14.19
N ILE A 79 -16.11 0.43 -14.48
CA ILE A 79 -14.67 0.40 -14.67
C ILE A 79 -14.37 1.32 -15.84
N ASP A 80 -13.72 2.46 -15.58
CA ASP A 80 -13.20 3.29 -16.66
C ASP A 80 -12.17 2.45 -17.44
N ASN A 81 -12.57 2.02 -18.63
CA ASN A 81 -11.75 1.20 -19.51
C ASN A 81 -10.41 1.87 -19.90
N SER A 82 -10.26 3.19 -19.65
CA SER A 82 -8.98 3.90 -19.80
C SER A 82 -7.93 3.48 -18.76
N LEU A 83 -8.35 2.90 -17.64
CA LEU A 83 -7.50 2.49 -16.52
C LEU A 83 -7.08 1.01 -16.58
N LEU A 84 -7.59 0.24 -17.54
CA LEU A 84 -7.20 -1.15 -17.73
C LEU A 84 -5.77 -1.23 -18.28
N PRO A 85 -4.87 -1.98 -17.62
CA PRO A 85 -3.46 -2.08 -18.02
C PRO A 85 -3.25 -2.79 -19.36
N PHE A 86 -4.27 -3.53 -19.85
CA PHE A 86 -4.23 -4.24 -21.12
C PHE A 86 -5.42 -3.77 -21.96
N LYS A 87 -5.14 -3.09 -23.08
CA LYS A 87 -6.16 -2.85 -24.10
C LYS A 87 -6.48 -4.19 -24.75
N SER A 88 -7.68 -4.70 -24.55
CA SER A 88 -8.21 -5.83 -25.32
C SER A 88 -8.50 -5.34 -26.74
N GLY A 89 -7.49 -5.40 -27.60
CA GLY A 89 -7.68 -5.11 -29.02
C GLY A 89 -6.42 -4.62 -29.72
N ASP A 90 -5.51 -5.56 -29.98
CA ASP A 90 -4.91 -5.71 -31.31
C ASP A 90 -4.91 -7.22 -31.57
N ASP A 91 -6.09 -7.74 -31.93
CA ASP A 91 -6.25 -9.09 -32.50
C ASP A 91 -5.90 -8.96 -33.98
N PRO A 92 -4.74 -9.43 -34.45
CA PRO A 92 -4.38 -9.37 -35.85
C PRO A 92 -5.09 -10.52 -36.56
N ARG A 93 -6.27 -10.24 -37.11
CA ARG A 93 -6.82 -11.04 -38.20
C ARG A 93 -6.27 -10.55 -39.53
#